data_AF-A0A1G9IJT6-F1
#
_entry.id   AF-A0A1G9IJT6-F1
#
_cell.length_a   1.000
_cell.length_b   1.000
_cell.length_c   1.000
_cell.angle_alpha   90.00
_cell.angle_beta   90.00
_cell.angle_gamma   90.00
#
_symmetry.space_group_name_H-M   'P 1'
#
loop_
_entity.id
_entity.type
_entity.pdbx_description
1 polymer ?
#
loop_
_entity_poly.entity_id
_entity_poly.type
_entity_poly.pdbx_seq_one_letter_code
_entity_poly.pdbx_strand_id
1 'polypeptide(L)'
;MSEKWHHLCISNSIINFNYITMSKGTVKFFNDTKGFGFITEEGVEKDHFVHISGLVDEIREGDEVEFDLQEGNKGLNAVNVKVI
;
A
#
# COMPACT_ATOMS: atom_id res chain seq x y z
N MET A 1 -37.00 35.30 -21.28
CA MET A 1 -36.14 36.20 -20.50
C MET A 1 -35.81 35.48 -19.20
N SER A 2 -35.01 34.41 -19.19
CA SER A 2 -33.54 34.32 -19.28
C SER A 2 -32.82 35.16 -18.22
N GLU A 3 -32.73 34.64 -17.00
CA GLU A 3 -31.67 34.99 -16.06
C GLU A 3 -30.83 33.74 -15.81
N LYS A 4 -29.71 33.71 -16.52
CA LYS A 4 -28.57 32.81 -16.31
C LYS A 4 -27.79 33.34 -15.10
N TRP A 5 -27.21 32.44 -14.30
CA TRP A 5 -25.76 32.24 -14.17
C TRP A 5 -25.41 31.52 -12.85
N HIS A 6 -25.02 30.27 -13.02
CA HIS A 6 -24.03 29.49 -12.27
C HIS A 6 -23.78 29.86 -10.81
N HIS A 7 -24.46 29.14 -9.91
CA HIS A 7 -24.10 29.09 -8.51
C HIS A 7 -22.98 28.04 -8.30
N LEU A 8 -21.83 28.56 -7.86
CA LEU A 8 -20.69 27.88 -7.24
C LEU A 8 -19.99 26.79 -8.07
N CYS A 9 -18.97 27.26 -8.79
CA CYS A 9 -17.72 26.53 -8.94
C CYS A 9 -17.28 25.98 -7.57
N ILE A 10 -17.23 24.66 -7.44
CA ILE A 10 -16.47 24.01 -6.36
C ILE A 10 -15.01 24.21 -6.70
N SER A 11 -14.45 25.34 -6.27
CA SER A 11 -13.02 25.59 -6.29
C SER A 11 -12.35 24.86 -5.14
N ASN A 12 -11.23 24.23 -5.47
CA ASN A 12 -10.14 23.87 -4.58
C ASN A 12 -10.45 22.81 -3.50
N SER A 13 -10.21 21.56 -3.86
CA SER A 13 -9.02 20.92 -3.32
C SER A 13 -8.55 19.83 -4.29
N ILE A 14 -7.64 20.19 -5.19
CA ILE A 14 -6.71 19.20 -5.73
C ILE A 14 -5.85 18.83 -4.54
N ILE A 15 -6.31 17.85 -3.78
CA ILE A 15 -5.45 17.11 -2.87
C ILE A 15 -4.49 16.35 -3.78
N ASN A 16 -3.41 17.03 -4.17
CA ASN A 16 -2.13 16.38 -4.45
C ASN A 16 -1.65 15.81 -3.11
N PHE A 17 -2.38 14.82 -2.60
CA PHE A 17 -1.77 13.88 -1.70
C PHE A 17 -0.81 13.11 -2.58
N ASN A 18 0.45 13.52 -2.55
CA ASN A 18 1.52 12.54 -2.48
C ASN A 18 1.32 11.80 -1.15
N TYR A 19 0.25 11.00 -1.05
CA TYR A 19 0.11 10.00 -0.02
C TYR A 19 1.19 8.98 -0.40
N ILE A 20 2.33 9.04 0.29
CA ILE A 20 3.09 7.82 0.52
C ILE A 20 2.15 7.00 1.41
N THR A 21 1.24 6.23 0.80
CA THR A 21 0.34 5.37 1.56
C THR A 21 1.19 4.24 2.09
N MET A 22 1.70 4.40 3.31
CA MET A 22 2.18 3.26 4.09
C MET A 22 0.94 2.39 4.34
N SER A 23 0.81 1.33 3.55
CA SER A 23 -0.25 0.33 3.69
C SER A 23 0.07 -0.55 4.87
N LYS A 24 -0.97 -0.97 5.59
CA LYS A 24 -0.86 -1.96 6.66
C LYS A 24 -1.40 -3.28 6.18
N GLY A 25 -0.94 -4.36 6.76
CA GLY A 25 -1.43 -5.67 6.45
C GLY A 25 -0.83 -6.74 7.34
N THR A 26 -1.22 -7.97 7.07
CA THR A 26 -0.79 -9.14 7.83
C THR A 26 0.02 -10.05 6.93
N VAL A 27 1.15 -10.52 7.45
CA VAL A 27 2.00 -11.46 6.73
C VAL A 27 1.29 -12.81 6.65
N LYS A 28 0.80 -13.15 5.46
CA LYS A 28 0.09 -14.41 5.21
C LYS A 28 1.04 -15.60 5.19
N PHE A 29 2.23 -15.39 4.64
CA PHE A 29 3.28 -16.40 4.57
C PHE A 29 4.61 -15.73 4.25
N PHE A 30 5.66 -16.08 4.96
CA PHE A 30 7.02 -15.66 4.63
C PHE A 30 7.97 -16.85 4.72
N ASN A 31 8.81 -17.01 3.69
CA ASN A 31 9.84 -18.04 3.66
C ASN A 31 11.21 -17.37 3.73
N ASP A 32 11.83 -17.37 4.91
CA ASP A 32 13.17 -16.83 5.15
C ASP A 32 14.23 -17.52 4.27
N THR A 33 14.10 -18.84 4.08
CA THR A 33 15.08 -19.65 3.35
C THR A 33 15.09 -19.32 1.85
N LYS A 34 13.92 -19.02 1.28
CA LYS A 34 13.77 -18.61 -0.12
C LYS A 34 13.81 -17.09 -0.32
N GLY A 35 13.62 -16.31 0.75
CA GLY A 35 13.65 -14.85 0.72
C GLY A 35 12.44 -14.19 0.07
N PHE A 36 11.26 -14.79 0.14
CA PHE A 36 10.03 -14.17 -0.37
C PHE A 36 8.82 -14.51 0.50
N GLY A 37 7.75 -13.71 0.37
CA GLY A 37 6.49 -13.95 1.03
C GLY A 37 5.32 -13.22 0.38
N PHE A 38 4.20 -13.25 1.09
CA PHE A 38 2.96 -12.58 0.73
C PHE A 38 2.38 -11.87 1.95
N ILE A 39 1.95 -10.63 1.74
CA ILE A 39 1.30 -9.81 2.74
C ILE A 39 -0.11 -9.50 2.25
N THR A 40 -1.11 -9.74 3.09
CA THR A 40 -2.49 -9.36 2.79
C THR A 40 -2.72 -7.97 3.35
N GLU A 41 -3.08 -7.01 2.49
CA GLU A 41 -3.36 -5.64 2.91
C GLU A 41 -4.64 -5.55 3.76
N GLU A 42 -4.62 -4.72 4.79
CA GLU A 42 -5.81 -4.49 5.61
C GLU A 42 -6.82 -3.63 4.85
N GLY A 43 -8.07 -4.08 4.78
CA GLY A 43 -9.14 -3.38 4.04
C GLY A 43 -9.16 -3.66 2.53
N VAL A 44 -8.14 -4.33 2.00
CA VAL A 44 -8.10 -4.82 0.62
C VAL A 44 -7.82 -6.32 0.66
N GLU A 45 -8.76 -7.16 0.25
CA GLU A 45 -8.56 -8.62 0.18
C GLU A 45 -7.65 -9.01 -1.00
N LYS A 46 -6.46 -8.40 -1.05
CA LYS A 46 -5.45 -8.57 -2.09
C LYS A 46 -4.13 -8.91 -1.43
N ASP A 47 -3.52 -9.96 -1.97
CA ASP A 47 -2.19 -10.40 -1.56
C ASP A 47 -1.14 -9.66 -2.38
N HIS A 48 -0.20 -9.02 -1.68
CA HIS A 48 0.95 -8.35 -2.27
C HIS A 48 2.20 -9.19 -2.09
N PHE A 49 2.99 -9.25 -3.15
CA PHE A 49 4.26 -9.95 -3.12
C PHE A 49 5.27 -9.13 -2.32
N VAL A 50 6.04 -9.78 -1.46
CA VAL A 50 7.17 -9.18 -0.74
C VAL A 50 8.44 -10.00 -0.99
N HIS A 51 9.55 -9.29 -1.20
CA HIS A 51 10.88 -9.88 -1.31
C HIS A 51 11.71 -9.51 -0.09
N ILE A 52 12.64 -10.38 0.32
CA ILE A 52 13.54 -10.15 1.45
C ILE A 52 14.34 -8.86 1.32
N SER A 53 14.62 -8.41 0.08
CA SER A 53 15.31 -7.13 -0.17
C SER A 53 14.49 -5.89 0.21
N GLY A 54 13.18 -6.02 0.35
CA GLY A 54 12.27 -4.94 0.72
C GLY A 54 11.89 -4.96 2.21
N LEU A 55 12.41 -5.92 2.98
CA LEU A 55 12.20 -5.99 4.41
C LEU A 55 13.17 -5.05 5.12
N VAL A 56 12.64 -4.23 6.03
CA VAL A 56 13.42 -3.41 6.96
C VAL A 56 13.70 -4.22 8.23
N ASP A 57 12.68 -4.92 8.72
CA ASP A 57 12.74 -5.78 9.90
C ASP A 57 12.43 -7.24 9.54
N GLU A 58 12.83 -8.17 10.41
CA GLU A 58 12.44 -9.58 10.28
C GLU A 58 10.95 -9.74 10.55
N ILE A 59 10.22 -10.27 9.57
CA ILE A 59 8.78 -10.52 9.66
C ILE A 59 8.49 -12.02 9.80
N ARG A 60 7.42 -12.38 10.48
CA ARG A 60 6.95 -13.77 10.60
C ARG A 60 5.51 -13.91 10.12
N GLU A 61 5.11 -15.14 9.82
CA GLU A 61 3.72 -15.46 9.48
C GLU A 61 2.78 -15.04 10.63
N GLY A 62 1.75 -14.29 10.30
CA GLY A 62 0.76 -13.75 11.25
C GLY A 62 1.12 -12.39 11.85
N ASP A 63 2.32 -11.85 11.59
CA ASP A 63 2.69 -10.53 12.10
C ASP A 63 1.95 -9.43 11.33
N GLU A 64 1.57 -8.39 12.05
CA GLU A 64 1.09 -7.15 11.46
C GLU A 64 2.29 -6.30 11.03
N VAL A 65 2.26 -5.85 9.80
CA VAL A 65 3.35 -5.12 9.17
C VAL A 65 2.82 -3.89 8.46
N GLU A 66 3.66 -2.87 8.41
CA GLU A 66 3.46 -1.68 7.61
C GLU A 66 4.47 -1.70 6.45
N PHE A 67 3.98 -1.45 5.24
CA PHE A 67 4.75 -1.54 4.01
C PHE A 67 4.28 -0.50 3.00
N ASP A 68 5.17 -0.12 2.10
CA ASP A 68 4.84 0.72 0.96
C ASP A 68 4.54 -0.15 -0.26
N LEU A 69 3.48 0.18 -0.99
CA LEU A 69 3.17 -0.44 -2.27
C LEU A 69 3.81 0.34 -3.41
N GLN A 70 4.68 -0.33 -4.16
CA GLN A 70 5.30 0.23 -5.34
C GLN A 70 4.86 -0.52 -6.60
N GLU A 71 4.50 0.22 -7.65
CA GLU A 71 4.24 -0.36 -8.97
C GLU A 71 5.55 -0.87 -9.58
N GLY A 72 5.72 -2.19 -9.63
CA GLY A 72 6.81 -2.86 -10.31
C GLY A 72 6.41 -3.40 -11.68
N ASN A 73 7.40 -3.86 -12.45
CA ASN A 73 7.20 -4.42 -13.79
C ASN A 73 6.26 -5.64 -13.85
N LYS A 74 5.97 -6.27 -12.70
CA LYS A 74 5.12 -7.46 -12.57
C LYS A 74 3.86 -7.23 -11.72
N GLY A 75 3.58 -5.98 -11.32
CA GLY A 75 2.48 -5.63 -10.42
C GLY A 75 2.96 -4.90 -9.16
N LEU A 76 2.04 -4.74 -8.21
CA LEU A 76 2.32 -4.11 -6.92
C LEU A 76 3.26 -4.98 -6.09
N ASN A 77 4.33 -4.39 -5.58
CA ASN A 77 5.31 -5.02 -4.72
C ASN A 77 5.39 -4.25 -3.39
N ALA A 78 5.43 -5.00 -2.29
CA ALA A 78 5.64 -4.43 -0.97
C ALA A 78 7.14 -4.13 -0.74
N VAL A 79 7.45 -2.89 -0.35
CA VAL A 79 8.79 -2.41 0.01
C VAL A 79 8.74 -1.70 1.36
N ASN A 80 9.90 -1.47 1.97
CA ASN A 80 10.03 -0.85 3.30
C ASN A 80 9.18 -1.54 4.38
N VAL A 81 9.12 -2.87 4.35
CA VAL A 81 8.25 -3.64 5.25
C VAL A 81 8.83 -3.66 6.66
N LYS A 82 8.05 -3.19 7.63
CA LYS A 82 8.40 -3.15 9.06
C LYS A 82 7.29 -3.76 9.91
N VAL A 83 7.63 -4.41 11.00
CA VAL A 83 6.65 -4.92 11.98
C VAL A 83 6.11 -3.76 12.81
N ILE A 84 4.80 -3.77 13.12
CA ILE A 84 4.14 -2.76 13.97
C ILE A 84 3.92 -3.22 15.41
#